data_AF-A0A7S1AWM7-F1
#
_entry.id   AF-A0A7S1AWM7-F1
#
_cell.length_a   1.000
_cell.length_b   1.000
_cell.length_c   1.000
_cell.angle_alpha   90.00
_cell.angle_beta   90.00
_cell.angle_gamma   90.00
#
_symmetry.space_group_name_H-M   'P 1'
#
loop_
_entity.id
_entity.type
_entity.pdbx_description
1 polymer ?
#
loop_
_entity_poly.entity_id
_entity_poly.type
_entity_poly.pdbx_seq_one_letter_code
_entity_poly.pdbx_strand_id
1 'polypeptide(L)'
;VIGKRGSKIGKLRERARVNVNDADSPPFPLHHIILEISGAPLLEELHVLQLIVNDLAVRPDLDPTTNILLPVECTRAIDLSEVTKGSGAKSCQSVDFGTLVALELTGSEQERLAAATMIFEA
;
A
#
# COMPACT_ATOMS: atom_id res chain seq x y z
N VAL A 1 7.69 10.15 -3.73
CA VAL A 1 6.69 10.21 -4.84
C VAL A 1 6.72 11.52 -5.62
N ILE A 2 6.80 12.69 -4.97
CA ILE A 2 7.02 13.95 -5.69
C ILE A 2 8.49 14.02 -6.14
N GLY A 3 8.77 13.55 -7.36
CA GLY A 3 10.09 13.72 -7.98
C GLY A 3 10.42 15.19 -8.26
N LYS A 4 11.66 15.49 -8.67
CA LYS A 4 12.09 16.85 -9.06
C LYS A 4 11.05 17.49 -10.00
N ARG A 5 10.46 18.61 -9.58
CA ARG A 5 9.44 19.39 -10.31
C ARG A 5 8.12 18.65 -10.65
N GLY A 6 7.74 17.62 -9.90
CA GLY A 6 6.45 16.93 -10.12
C GLY A 6 6.36 16.08 -11.39
N SER A 7 7.45 15.93 -12.15
CA SER A 7 7.47 15.13 -13.39
C SER A 7 7.14 13.65 -13.14
N LYS A 8 7.52 13.12 -11.96
CA LYS A 8 7.24 11.73 -11.59
C LYS A 8 5.76 11.47 -11.32
N ILE A 9 5.07 12.35 -10.58
CA ILE A 9 3.64 12.20 -10.34
C ILE A 9 2.81 12.40 -11.61
N GLY A 10 3.26 13.28 -12.53
CA GLY A 10 2.66 13.43 -13.86
C GLY A 10 2.66 12.11 -14.66
N LYS A 11 3.81 11.43 -14.71
CA LYS A 11 3.94 10.13 -15.39
C LYS A 11 3.13 9.01 -14.73
N LEU A 12 3.04 9.02 -13.40
CA LEU A 12 2.20 8.06 -12.68
C LEU A 12 0.71 8.31 -13.03
N ARG A 13 0.28 9.58 -13.04
CA ARG A 13 -1.08 10.01 -13.44
C ARG A 13 -1.45 9.66 -14.88
N GLU A 14 -0.47 9.68 -15.79
CA GLU A 14 -0.67 9.26 -17.19
C GLU A 14 -0.89 7.76 -17.34
N ARG A 15 -0.26 6.95 -16.47
CA ARG A 15 -0.37 5.49 -16.50
C ARG A 15 -1.58 4.95 -15.75
N ALA A 16 -1.84 5.52 -14.58
CA ALA A 16 -3.03 5.26 -13.78
C ALA A 16 -3.46 6.58 -13.11
N ARG A 17 -4.74 6.79 -12.86
CA ARG A 17 -5.26 7.98 -12.21
C ARG A 17 -4.82 8.02 -10.73
N VAL A 18 -3.63 8.56 -10.48
CA VAL A 18 -3.07 8.72 -9.14
C VAL A 18 -3.50 10.05 -8.52
N ASN A 19 -4.40 9.99 -7.53
CA ASN A 19 -4.75 11.12 -6.68
C ASN A 19 -3.88 11.13 -5.42
N VAL A 20 -3.58 12.33 -4.94
CA VAL A 20 -2.80 12.55 -3.71
C VAL A 20 -3.67 13.42 -2.82
N ASN A 21 -4.10 12.88 -1.69
CA ASN A 21 -4.97 13.57 -0.74
C ASN A 21 -4.28 13.62 0.62
N ASP A 22 -4.54 14.68 1.38
CA ASP A 22 -4.19 14.71 2.79
C ASP A 22 -5.17 13.83 3.58
N ALA A 23 -4.69 13.30 4.71
CA ALA A 23 -5.52 12.57 5.64
C ALA A 23 -6.42 13.53 6.42
N ASP A 24 -7.62 13.81 5.90
CA ASP A 24 -8.51 14.83 6.48
C ASP A 24 -9.44 14.27 7.57
N SER A 25 -9.53 12.94 7.69
CA SER A 25 -10.41 12.26 8.63
C SER A 25 -9.89 10.84 8.96
N PRO A 26 -10.34 10.25 10.09
CA PRO A 26 -10.08 8.83 10.39
C PRO A 26 -10.42 7.97 9.16
N PRO A 27 -9.60 6.96 8.83
CA PRO A 27 -8.72 6.22 9.73
C PRO A 27 -7.26 6.68 9.82
N PHE A 28 -6.88 7.66 9.01
CA PHE A 28 -5.48 8.04 8.85
C PHE A 28 -5.08 9.16 9.82
N PRO A 29 -3.88 9.12 10.40
CA PRO A 29 -3.33 10.26 11.14
C PRO A 29 -3.32 11.51 10.26
N LEU A 30 -3.68 12.68 10.82
CA LEU A 30 -3.82 13.97 10.11
C LEU A 30 -2.56 14.45 9.36
N HIS A 31 -1.43 13.78 9.53
CA HIS A 31 -0.16 14.10 8.88
C HIS A 31 0.22 13.09 7.78
N HIS A 32 -0.64 12.12 7.50
CA HIS A 32 -0.42 11.12 6.47
C HIS A 32 -0.90 11.64 5.11
N ILE A 33 -0.21 11.18 4.06
CA ILE A 33 -0.59 11.43 2.67
C ILE A 33 -1.20 10.13 2.14
N ILE A 34 -2.41 10.23 1.59
CA ILE A 34 -3.14 9.13 0.98
C ILE A 34 -2.93 9.18 -0.53
N LEU A 35 -2.54 8.04 -1.10
CA LEU A 35 -2.40 7.86 -2.55
C LEU A 35 -3.50 6.92 -3.03
N GLU A 36 -4.37 7.42 -3.89
CA GLU A 36 -5.41 6.62 -4.54
C GLU A 36 -4.98 6.37 -5.99
N ILE A 37 -4.93 5.10 -6.40
CA ILE A 37 -4.54 4.67 -7.75
C ILE A 37 -5.78 4.02 -8.36
N SER A 38 -6.28 4.57 -9.47
CA SER A 38 -7.50 4.07 -10.11
C SER A 38 -7.48 4.29 -11.63
N GLY A 39 -8.51 3.84 -12.34
CA GLY A 39 -8.77 4.25 -13.71
C GLY A 39 -7.86 3.62 -14.77
N ALA A 40 -7.12 2.56 -14.42
CA ALA A 40 -6.35 1.75 -15.36
C ALA A 40 -6.67 0.26 -15.18
N PRO A 41 -6.29 -0.63 -16.11
CA PRO A 41 -6.35 -2.06 -15.86
C PRO A 41 -5.52 -2.42 -14.62
N LEU A 42 -5.98 -3.37 -13.83
CA LEU A 42 -5.37 -3.80 -12.56
C LEU A 42 -3.85 -4.00 -12.65
N LEU A 43 -3.36 -4.63 -13.72
CA LEU A 43 -1.93 -4.88 -13.92
C LEU A 43 -1.11 -3.57 -13.97
N GLU A 44 -1.67 -2.51 -14.54
CA GLU A 44 -1.04 -1.19 -14.60
C GLU A 44 -1.15 -0.46 -13.25
N GLU A 45 -2.28 -0.60 -12.54
CA GLU A 45 -2.43 -0.04 -11.19
C GLU A 45 -1.43 -0.65 -10.21
N LEU A 46 -1.23 -1.98 -10.26
CA LEU A 46 -0.21 -2.68 -9.49
C LEU A 46 1.21 -2.25 -9.89
N HIS A 47 1.46 -2.04 -11.18
CA HIS A 47 2.75 -1.52 -11.65
C HIS A 47 3.05 -0.12 -11.11
N VAL A 48 2.04 0.76 -11.10
CA VAL A 48 2.13 2.11 -10.52
C VAL A 48 2.37 2.05 -9.01
N LEU A 49 1.68 1.15 -8.30
CA LEU A 49 1.89 0.90 -6.88
C LEU A 49 3.34 0.46 -6.60
N GLN A 50 3.87 -0.48 -7.38
CA GLN A 50 5.27 -0.91 -7.26
C GLN A 50 6.25 0.25 -7.41
N LEU A 51 6.05 1.11 -8.42
CA LEU A 51 6.91 2.28 -8.64
C LEU A 51 6.88 3.27 -7.47
N ILE A 52 5.73 3.41 -6.81
CA ILE A 52 5.56 4.24 -5.61
C ILE A 52 6.29 3.60 -4.43
N VAL A 53 6.09 2.30 -4.18
CA VAL A 53 6.74 1.56 -3.10
C VAL A 53 8.27 1.60 -3.24
N ASN A 54 8.81 1.37 -4.44
CA ASN A 54 10.25 1.44 -4.70
C ASN A 54 10.82 2.84 -4.45
N ASP A 55 10.05 3.90 -4.74
CA ASP A 55 10.46 5.28 -4.47
C ASP A 55 10.44 5.64 -2.98
N LEU A 56 9.57 4.98 -2.21
CA LEU A 56 9.52 5.13 -0.75
C LEU A 56 10.63 4.32 -0.08
N ALA A 57 10.96 3.13 -0.59
CA ALA A 57 11.99 2.26 -0.02
C ALA A 57 13.40 2.87 -0.01
N VAL A 58 13.70 3.79 -0.93
CA VAL A 58 15.00 4.50 -1.00
C VAL A 58 15.12 5.69 -0.03
N ARG A 59 14.08 6.00 0.76
CA ARG A 59 14.13 7.06 1.76
C ARG A 59 14.64 6.51 3.10
N PRO A 60 15.81 6.96 3.60
CA PRO A 60 16.40 6.46 4.84
C PRO A 60 15.62 6.85 6.10
N ASP A 61 14.65 7.75 5.97
CA ASP A 61 13.80 8.35 7.00
C ASP A 61 12.41 7.68 7.12
N LEU A 62 12.12 6.63 6.34
CA LEU A 62 10.84 5.92 6.40
C LEU A 62 10.93 4.62 7.21
N ASP A 63 9.95 4.42 8.10
CA ASP A 63 9.76 3.16 8.80
C ASP A 63 9.54 2.01 7.80
N PRO A 64 10.05 0.79 8.06
CA PRO A 64 9.95 -0.37 7.18
C PRO A 64 8.54 -1.00 7.18
N THR A 65 7.52 -0.17 7.34
CA THR A 65 6.12 -0.54 7.53
C THR A 65 5.30 -0.10 6.33
N THR A 66 4.48 -1.01 5.81
CA THR A 66 3.50 -0.73 4.74
C THR A 66 2.10 -1.04 5.25
N ASN A 67 1.19 -0.08 5.17
CA ASN A 67 -0.21 -0.28 5.52
C ASN A 67 -1.04 -0.53 4.25
N ILE A 68 -1.69 -1.68 4.17
CA ILE A 68 -2.63 -2.03 3.10
C ILE A 68 -4.05 -1.88 3.62
N LEU A 69 -4.90 -1.14 2.90
CA LEU A 69 -6.30 -0.97 3.28
C LEU A 69 -7.17 -1.89 2.46
N LEU A 70 -8.05 -2.61 3.15
CA LEU A 70 -8.97 -3.56 2.53
C LEU A 70 -10.38 -3.35 3.09
N PRO A 71 -11.43 -3.58 2.29
CA PRO A 71 -12.78 -3.73 2.82
C PRO A 71 -12.84 -4.84 3.87
N VAL A 72 -13.63 -4.64 4.93
CA VAL A 72 -13.80 -5.64 6.01
C VAL A 72 -14.26 -6.98 5.45
N GLU A 73 -15.04 -6.99 4.37
CA GLU A 73 -15.51 -8.24 3.74
C GLU A 73 -14.35 -9.06 3.17
N CYS A 74 -13.33 -8.40 2.61
CA CYS A 74 -12.14 -9.06 2.06
C CYS A 74 -11.26 -9.64 3.17
N THR A 75 -11.15 -8.96 4.32
CA THR A 75 -10.27 -9.44 5.41
C THR A 75 -10.70 -10.75 6.05
N ARG A 76 -11.97 -11.13 5.95
CA ARG A 76 -12.46 -12.41 6.51
C ARG A 76 -11.95 -13.63 5.76
N ALA A 77 -11.55 -13.46 4.50
CA ALA A 77 -11.02 -14.53 3.66
C ALA A 77 -9.50 -14.71 3.82
N ILE A 78 -8.81 -13.75 4.45
CA ILE A 78 -7.36 -13.67 4.43
C ILE A 78 -6.79 -14.25 5.72
N ASP A 79 -6.05 -15.36 5.62
CA ASP A 79 -5.27 -15.88 6.73
C ASP A 79 -3.90 -15.17 6.84
N LEU A 80 -3.83 -14.19 7.75
CA LEU A 80 -2.62 -13.41 7.99
C LEU A 80 -1.42 -14.27 8.43
N SER A 81 -1.67 -15.45 9.00
CA SER A 81 -0.61 -16.37 9.42
C SER A 81 0.02 -17.11 8.23
N GLU A 82 -0.76 -17.38 7.18
CA GLU A 82 -0.25 -17.93 5.92
C GLU A 82 0.49 -16.86 5.13
N VAL A 83 -0.05 -15.64 5.08
CA VAL A 83 0.60 -14.49 4.44
C VAL A 83 1.98 -14.22 5.06
N THR A 84 2.10 -14.16 6.39
CA THR A 84 3.39 -13.92 7.05
C THR A 84 4.40 -15.04 6.83
N LYS A 85 3.96 -16.30 6.86
CA LYS A 85 4.82 -17.46 6.58
C LYS A 85 5.27 -17.54 5.12
N GLY A 86 4.37 -17.29 4.18
CA GLY A 86 4.64 -17.41 2.74
C GLY A 86 5.47 -16.24 2.19
N SER A 87 5.30 -15.05 2.76
CA SER A 87 6.02 -13.85 2.34
C SER A 87 7.33 -13.60 3.09
N GLY A 88 7.47 -14.13 4.31
CA GLY A 88 8.57 -13.80 5.22
C GLY A 88 8.40 -12.48 5.98
N ALA A 89 7.26 -11.79 5.83
CA ALA A 89 6.96 -10.56 6.57
C ALA A 89 6.84 -10.84 8.08
N LYS A 90 7.41 -9.94 8.90
CA LYS A 90 7.57 -10.09 10.36
C LYS A 90 6.30 -9.86 11.17
N SER A 91 5.40 -9.00 10.70
CA SER A 91 4.17 -8.67 11.43
C SER A 91 3.09 -8.24 10.46
N CYS A 92 1.89 -8.77 10.68
CA CYS A 92 0.62 -8.30 10.14
C CYS A 92 -0.21 -7.86 11.34
N GLN A 93 -0.40 -6.56 11.57
CA GLN A 93 -1.42 -6.08 12.52
C GLN A 93 -2.64 -5.61 11.75
N SER A 94 -3.83 -5.92 12.23
CA SER A 94 -5.07 -5.39 11.68
C SER A 94 -5.61 -4.27 12.57
N VAL A 95 -5.89 -3.12 11.97
CA VAL A 95 -6.60 -2.03 12.61
C VAL A 95 -7.94 -1.85 11.91
N ASP A 96 -9.04 -2.05 12.66
CA ASP A 96 -10.41 -1.95 12.15
C ASP A 96 -10.90 -0.50 12.20
N PHE A 97 -11.46 -0.04 11.09
CA PHE A 97 -12.01 1.29 10.90
C PHE A 97 -13.49 1.26 10.46
N GLY A 98 -14.20 0.18 10.80
CA GLY A 98 -15.63 0.00 10.59
C GLY A 98 -15.97 -0.66 9.26
N THR A 99 -15.68 0.00 8.13
CA THR A 99 -15.88 -0.58 6.78
C THR A 99 -14.57 -1.01 6.12
N LEU A 100 -13.44 -0.57 6.66
CA LEU A 100 -12.10 -0.85 6.18
C LEU A 100 -11.25 -1.41 7.32
N VAL A 101 -10.29 -2.25 6.97
CA VAL A 101 -9.24 -2.73 7.86
C VAL A 101 -7.90 -2.34 7.24
N ALA A 102 -7.01 -1.73 8.02
CA ALA A 102 -5.62 -1.59 7.63
C ALA A 102 -4.82 -2.80 8.12
N LEU A 103 -4.08 -3.42 7.21
CA LEU A 103 -3.09 -4.44 7.48
C LEU A 103 -1.70 -3.81 7.47
N GLU A 104 -1.08 -3.75 8.63
CA GLU A 104 0.27 -3.24 8.81
C GLU A 104 1.28 -4.35 8.57
N LEU A 105 2.07 -4.23 7.49
CA LEU A 105 3.11 -5.18 7.09
C LEU A 105 4.50 -4.63 7.40
N THR A 106 5.27 -5.37 8.19
CA THR A 106 6.68 -5.04 8.46
C THR A 106 7.61 -6.11 7.90
N GLY A 107 8.67 -5.72 7.19
CA GLY A 107 9.60 -6.67 6.58
C GLY A 107 10.60 -5.99 5.64
N SER A 108 11.39 -6.76 4.91
CA SER A 108 12.13 -6.26 3.73
C SER A 108 11.16 -5.85 2.61
N GLU A 109 11.63 -5.07 1.63
CA GLU A 109 10.80 -4.67 0.48
C GLU A 109 10.20 -5.87 -0.24
N GLN A 110 11.00 -6.91 -0.46
CA GLN A 110 10.61 -8.12 -1.17
C GLN A 110 9.58 -8.93 -0.35
N GLU A 111 9.74 -9.00 0.97
CA GLU A 111 8.78 -9.65 1.88
C GLU A 111 7.44 -8.91 1.89
N ARG A 112 7.44 -7.58 2.01
CA ARG A 112 6.20 -6.78 2.03
C ARG A 112 5.45 -6.85 0.70
N LEU A 113 6.17 -6.88 -0.42
CA LEU A 113 5.56 -7.05 -1.73
C LEU A 113 4.95 -8.45 -1.89
N ALA A 114 5.68 -9.50 -1.51
CA ALA A 114 5.15 -10.86 -1.56
C ALA A 114 3.89 -11.01 -0.69
N ALA A 115 3.89 -10.39 0.49
CA ALA A 115 2.71 -10.36 1.37
C ALA A 115 1.53 -9.66 0.71
N ALA A 116 1.74 -8.50 0.08
CA ALA A 116 0.69 -7.76 -0.63
C ALA A 116 0.08 -8.58 -1.78
N THR A 117 0.92 -9.29 -2.55
CA THR A 117 0.46 -10.17 -3.62
C THR A 117 -0.38 -11.32 -3.08
N MET A 118 0.08 -11.99 -2.02
CA MET A 118 -0.67 -13.10 -1.40
C MET A 118 -2.02 -12.65 -0.82
N ILE A 119 -2.07 -11.47 -0.21
CA ILE A 119 -3.30 -10.86 0.31
C ILE A 119 -4.31 -10.61 -0.82
N PHE A 120 -3.83 -10.28 -2.03
CA PHE A 120 -4.68 -10.00 -3.18
C PHE A 120 -5.15 -11.28 -3.91
N GLU A 121 -4.37 -12.34 -3.87
CA GLU A 121 -4.70 -13.63 -4.51
C GLU A 121 -5.64 -14.53 -3.66
N ALA A 122 -5.85 -14.18 -2.38
CA ALA A 122 -6.72 -14.89 -1.44
C ALA A 122 -8.19 -14.51 -1.59
#